data_AF-A0A1V2CDL9-F1
#
_entry.id   AF-A0A1V2CDL9-F1
#
_cell.length_a   1.000
_cell.length_b   1.000
_cell.length_c   1.000
_cell.angle_alpha   90.00
_cell.angle_beta   90.00
_cell.angle_gamma   90.00
#
_symmetry.space_group_name_H-M   'P 1'
#
loop_
_entity.id
_entity.type
_entity.pdbx_description
1 polymer ?
#
loop_
_entity_poly.entity_id
_entity_poly.type
_entity_poly.pdbx_seq_one_letter_code
_entity_poly.pdbx_strand_id
1 'polypeptide(L)' 'MAALQNTESTLEKRAFECAKTLLQKYPNSPDLKLEENSNLEDSYTILITLLYTEELQAEEQLAIVTIIDEMKLLEGNR' A
#
# COMPACT_ATOMS: atom_id res chain seq x y z
N MET A 1 -9.41 -21.94 4.15
CA MET A 1 -8.64 -21.70 2.91
C MET A 1 -9.25 -20.60 2.04
N ALA A 2 -10.56 -20.59 1.73
CA ALA A 2 -11.16 -19.55 0.87
C ALA A 2 -11.24 -18.12 1.46
N ALA A 3 -11.38 -17.97 2.79
CA ALA A 3 -11.50 -16.65 3.41
C ALA A 3 -10.19 -15.83 3.32
N LEU A 4 -9.04 -16.48 3.52
CA LEU A 4 -7.72 -15.84 3.49
C LEU A 4 -7.36 -15.32 2.09
N GLN A 5 -7.62 -16.10 1.04
CA GLN A 5 -7.38 -15.66 -0.35
C GLN A 5 -8.24 -14.44 -0.75
N ASN A 6 -9.49 -14.39 -0.29
CA ASN A 6 -10.34 -13.22 -0.55
C ASN A 6 -9.81 -11.99 0.20
N THR A 7 -9.33 -12.15 1.43
CA THR A 7 -8.74 -11.05 2.20
C THR A 7 -7.44 -10.56 1.58
N GLU A 8 -6.55 -11.44 1.15
CA GLU A 8 -5.29 -11.11 0.46
C GLU A 8 -5.54 -10.35 -0.85
N SER A 9 -6.46 -10.83 -1.70
CA SER A 9 -6.81 -10.14 -2.96
C SER A 9 -7.48 -8.78 -2.72
N THR A 10 -8.20 -8.63 -1.60
CA THR A 10 -8.84 -7.35 -1.23
C THR A 10 -7.82 -6.36 -0.65
N LEU A 11 -6.81 -6.84 0.09
CA LEU A 11 -5.73 -6.01 0.59
C LEU A 11 -4.82 -5.54 -0.55
N GLU A 12 -4.43 -6.44 -1.45
CA GLU A 12 -3.61 -6.13 -2.63
C GLU A 12 -4.22 -5.02 -3.48
N LYS A 13 -5.52 -5.12 -3.80
CA LYS A 13 -6.24 -4.07 -4.54
C LYS A 13 -6.27 -2.74 -3.79
N ARG A 14 -6.48 -2.76 -2.48
CA ARG A 14 -6.49 -1.53 -1.67
C ARG A 14 -5.11 -0.88 -1.59
N ALA A 15 -4.06 -1.68 -1.40
CA ALA A 15 -2.68 -1.22 -1.40
C ALA A 15 -2.31 -0.59 -2.74
N PHE A 16 -2.65 -1.28 -3.84
CA PHE A 16 -2.41 -0.80 -5.20
C PHE A 16 -3.11 0.53 -5.49
N GLU A 17 -4.43 0.61 -5.27
CA GLU A 17 -5.20 1.83 -5.53
C GLU A 17 -4.76 3.00 -4.64
N CYS A 18 -4.40 2.72 -3.37
CA CYS A 18 -3.85 3.72 -2.46
C CYS A 18 -2.50 4.24 -2.98
N ALA A 19 -1.57 3.35 -3.34
CA ALA A 19 -0.25 3.71 -3.86
C ALA A 19 -0.37 4.51 -5.15
N LYS A 20 -1.24 4.09 -6.06
CA LYS A 20 -1.53 4.77 -7.32
C LYS A 20 -2.05 6.19 -7.09
N THR A 21 -3.02 6.35 -6.20
CA THR A 21 -3.62 7.66 -5.88
C THR A 21 -2.59 8.60 -5.26
N LEU A 22 -1.80 8.09 -4.30
CA LEU A 22 -0.79 8.91 -3.64
C LEU A 22 0.35 9.29 -4.57
N LEU A 23 0.82 8.40 -5.45
CA LEU A 23 1.83 8.74 -6.46
C LEU A 23 1.34 9.81 -7.44
N GLN A 24 0.05 9.81 -7.79
CA GLN A 24 -0.54 10.86 -8.61
C GLN A 24 -0.62 12.20 -7.87
N LYS A 25 -0.90 12.17 -6.56
CA LYS A 25 -1.01 13.37 -5.72
C LYS A 25 0.36 13.94 -5.33
N TYR A 26 1.35 13.07 -5.15
CA TYR A 26 2.72 13.37 -4.74
C TYR A 26 3.71 12.90 -5.82
N PRO A 27 3.75 13.56 -7.00
CA PRO A 27 4.62 13.18 -8.10
C PRO A 27 6.10 13.49 -7.86
N ASN A 28 6.43 14.14 -6.74
CA ASN A 28 7.78 14.58 -6.39
C ASN A 28 8.68 13.44 -5.88
N SER A 29 8.21 12.20 -5.92
CA SER A 29 8.98 10.99 -5.65
C SER A 29 9.46 10.36 -6.98
N PRO A 30 10.54 10.89 -7.62
CA PRO A 30 10.97 10.50 -8.96
C PRO A 30 11.38 9.02 -9.09
N ASP A 31 11.68 8.37 -7.96
CA ASP A 31 12.15 6.98 -7.92
C ASP A 31 11.02 5.96 -7.67
N LEU A 32 9.80 6.42 -7.35
CA LEU A 32 8.67 5.52 -7.10
C LEU A 32 7.84 5.33 -8.38
N LYS A 33 7.83 4.10 -8.89
CA LYS A 33 6.99 3.68 -10.02
C LYS A 33 6.15 2.48 -9.61
N LEU A 34 4.84 2.60 -9.79
CA LEU A 34 3.89 1.51 -9.64
C LEU A 34 3.55 0.97 -11.03
N GLU A 35 3.82 -0.31 -11.29
CA GLU A 35 3.49 -0.99 -12.54
C GLU A 35 2.10 -1.63 -12.43
N GLU A 36 1.36 -1.80 -13.53
CA GLU A 36 -0.02 -2.35 -13.46
C GLU A 36 -0.09 -3.80 -12.95
N ASN A 37 1.02 -4.53 -13.02
CA ASN A 37 1.22 -5.87 -12.50
C ASN A 37 1.98 -5.90 -11.16
N SER A 38 2.14 -4.75 -10.50
CA SER A 38 2.73 -4.68 -9.16
C SER A 38 1.93 -5.53 -8.19
N ASN A 39 2.66 -6.33 -7.44
CA ASN A 39 2.07 -7.19 -6.40
C ASN A 39 1.81 -6.37 -5.11
N LEU A 40 1.27 -7.05 -4.10
CA LEU A 40 1.04 -6.44 -2.79
C LEU A 40 2.33 -5.83 -2.17
N GLU A 41 3.47 -6.52 -2.26
CA GLU A 41 4.74 -6.10 -1.67
C GLU A 41 5.34 -4.86 -2.36
N ASP A 42 5.19 -4.75 -3.68
CA ASP A 42 5.59 -3.58 -4.46
C ASP A 42 4.77 -2.35 -4.05
N SER A 43 3.44 -2.53 -4.04
CA SER A 43 2.50 -1.48 -3.63
C SER A 43 2.80 -1.02 -2.20
N TYR A 44 3.08 -1.97 -1.33
CA TYR A 44 3.41 -1.74 0.07
C TYR A 44 4.71 -0.95 0.26
N THR A 45 5.76 -1.32 -0.48
CA THR A 45 7.06 -0.63 -0.45
C THR A 45 6.90 0.83 -0.85
N ILE A 46 6.06 1.11 -1.86
CA ILE A 46 5.74 2.47 -2.28
C ILE A 46 5.00 3.22 -1.17
N LEU A 47 3.98 2.63 -0.56
CA LEU A 47 3.23 3.27 0.53
C LEU A 47 4.13 3.61 1.73
N ILE A 48 5.02 2.70 2.13
CA ILE A 48 6.02 2.97 3.18
C ILE A 48 6.93 4.12 2.77
N THR A 49 7.44 4.09 1.54
CA THR A 49 8.37 5.14 1.09
C THR A 49 7.68 6.50 1.14
N LEU A 50 6.47 6.62 0.61
CA LEU A 50 5.65 7.85 0.66
C LEU A 50 5.42 8.33 2.09
N LEU A 51 5.22 7.42 3.05
CA LEU A 51 5.06 7.77 4.47
C LEU A 51 6.30 8.46 5.05
N TYR A 52 7.50 8.11 4.57
CA TYR A 52 8.76 8.65 5.06
C TYR A 52 9.32 9.80 4.23
N THR A 53 8.91 9.93 2.96
CA THR A 53 9.45 10.93 2.04
C THR A 53 8.53 12.14 1.83
N GLU A 54 7.22 11.98 1.98
CA GLU A 54 6.24 13.02 1.68
C GLU A 54 5.55 13.54 2.96
N GLU A 55 5.17 14.82 2.96
CA GLU A 55 4.30 15.41 3.99
C GLU A 55 2.82 15.04 3.71
N LEU A 56 2.49 13.77 3.98
CA LEU A 56 1.14 13.24 3.83
C LEU A 56 0.17 13.86 4.85
N GLN A 57 -1.09 14.04 4.46
CA GLN A 57 -2.14 14.44 5.39
C GLN A 57 -2.45 13.31 6.38
N ALA A 58 -2.98 13.65 7.56
CA ALA A 58 -3.29 12.68 8.61
C ALA A 58 -4.21 11.54 8.13
N GLU A 59 -5.17 11.84 7.26
CA GLU A 59 -6.08 10.84 6.68
C GLU A 59 -5.37 9.86 5.74
N GLU A 60 -4.37 10.34 5.00
CA GLU A 60 -3.56 9.53 4.08
C GLU A 60 -2.58 8.65 4.85
N GLN A 61 -1.92 9.22 5.86
CA GLN A 61 -1.09 8.46 6.78
C GLN A 61 -1.90 7.35 7.45
N LEU A 62 -3.12 7.65 7.92
CA LEU A 62 -3.98 6.65 8.54
C LEU A 62 -4.37 5.54 7.55
N ALA A 63 -4.69 5.88 6.31
CA ALA A 63 -5.00 4.90 5.27
C ALA A 63 -3.81 3.96 5.00
N ILE A 64 -2.60 4.51 4.90
CA ILE A 64 -1.37 3.73 4.72
C ILE A 64 -1.12 2.81 5.93
N VAL A 65 -1.17 3.35 7.14
CA VAL A 65 -0.93 2.58 8.37
C VAL A 65 -1.95 1.46 8.53
N THR A 66 -3.22 1.68 8.16
CA THR A 66 -4.25 0.65 8.18
C THR A 66 -3.89 -0.51 7.24
N ILE A 67 -3.46 -0.21 6.02
CA ILE A 67 -3.02 -1.23 5.05
C ILE A 67 -1.78 -1.97 5.57
N ILE A 68 -0.84 -1.27 6.22
CA ILE A 68 0.34 -1.84 6.87
C ILE A 68 0.00 -2.81 7.98
N ASP A 69 -0.89 -2.42 8.88
CA ASP A 69 -1.26 -3.28 10.00
C ASP A 69 -2.01 -4.52 9.52
N GLU A 70 -2.87 -4.40 8.50
CA GLU A 70 -3.53 -5.55 7.87
C GLU A 70 -2.53 -6.52 7.21
N MET A 71 -1.48 -6.01 6.53
CA MET A 71 -0.44 -6.85 5.95
C MET A 71 0.35 -7.61 7.03
N LYS A 72 0.77 -6.93 8.11
CA LYS A 72 1.47 -7.56 9.23
C LYS A 72 0.65 -8.66 9.88
N LEU A 73 -0.67 -8.46 9.98
CA LEU A 73 -1.58 -9.48 10.52
C LEU A 73 -1.67 -10.70 9.59
N LEU A 74 -1.59 -10.53 8.27
CA LEU A 74 -1.54 -11.65 7.33
C LEU A 74 -0.20 -12.40 7.41
N GLU A 75 0.93 -11.69 7.49
CA GLU A 75 2.25 -12.30 7.63
C GLU A 75 2.43 -13.03 8.97
N GLY A 76 1.96 -12.43 10.08
CA GLY A 76 2.07 -13.03 11.41
C GLY A 76 1.18 -14.26 11.62
N ASN A 77 0.22 -14.50 10.73
CA ASN A 77 -0.65 -15.68 10.72
C ASN A 77 -0.19 -16.77 9.73
N ARG A 78 0.99 -16.61 9.13
CA ARG A 78 1.59 -17.52 8.14
C ARG A 78 2.64 -18.42 8.77
#